data_AF-A0A519LXL8-F1
#
_entry.id   AF-A0A519LXL8-F1
#
_cell.length_a   1.000
_cell.length_b   1.000
_cell.length_c   1.000
_cell.angle_alpha   90.00
_cell.angle_beta   90.00
_cell.angle_gamma   90.00
#
_symmetry.space_group_name_H-M   'P 1'
#
loop_
_entity.id
_entity.type
_entity.pdbx_description
1 polymer ?
#
loop_
_entity_poly.entity_id
_entity_poly.type
_entity_poly.pdbx_seq_one_letter_code
_entity_poly.pdbx_strand_id
1 'polypeptide(L)'
;MIDKNLTAEKVMNELLIGNKLVNILNNPREFPSELIENLSIMVALKFFRNEISYEDGDQIMNNVWGFWVTNNYYIENYPIPNNVIECYEAFDAGEYYRTDDDITVNPIEKYTRPFIEEFLKKLNKI
;
A
#
# COMPACT_ATOMS: atom_id res chain seq x y z
N MET A 1 22.28 -1.05 -5.09
CA MET A 1 21.40 -0.74 -6.23
C MET A 1 20.26 -1.73 -6.17
N ILE A 2 19.05 -1.30 -6.49
CA ILE A 2 17.90 -2.20 -6.58
C ILE A 2 18.08 -3.08 -7.82
N ASP A 3 17.66 -4.34 -7.71
CA ASP A 3 17.66 -5.24 -8.85
C ASP A 3 16.76 -4.65 -9.96
N LYS A 4 17.36 -4.39 -11.13
CA LYS A 4 16.65 -3.81 -12.28
C LYS A 4 15.56 -4.72 -12.83
N ASN A 5 15.55 -6.00 -12.46
CA ASN A 5 14.52 -6.97 -12.84
C ASN A 5 13.38 -7.07 -11.82
N LEU A 6 13.43 -6.30 -10.72
CA LEU A 6 12.40 -6.31 -9.70
C LEU A 6 11.22 -5.46 -10.17
N THR A 7 10.05 -6.10 -10.26
CA THR A 7 8.79 -5.46 -10.68
C THR A 7 7.84 -5.38 -9.49
N ALA A 8 6.85 -4.49 -9.55
CA ALA A 8 5.81 -4.39 -8.53
C ALA A 8 5.11 -5.74 -8.31
N GLU A 9 4.82 -6.48 -9.39
CA GLU A 9 4.23 -7.83 -9.34
C GLU A 9 5.09 -8.82 -8.55
N LYS A 10 6.40 -8.86 -8.80
CA LYS A 10 7.32 -9.73 -8.05
C LYS A 10 7.35 -9.34 -6.58
N VAL A 11 7.43 -8.04 -6.28
CA VAL A 11 7.42 -7.56 -4.88
C VAL A 11 6.13 -7.97 -4.18
N MET A 12 4.98 -7.78 -4.83
CA MET A 12 3.70 -8.17 -4.26
C MET A 12 3.61 -9.68 -3.99
N ASN A 13 4.02 -10.52 -4.95
CA ASN A 13 4.01 -11.97 -4.76
C ASN A 13 4.87 -12.40 -3.56
N GLU A 14 6.04 -11.78 -3.39
CA GLU A 14 6.90 -12.03 -2.23
C GLU A 14 6.25 -11.55 -0.91
N LEU A 15 5.59 -10.39 -0.91
CA LEU A 15 4.87 -9.88 0.26
C LEU A 15 3.69 -10.78 0.64
N LEU A 16 2.93 -11.29 -0.34
CA LEU A 16 1.79 -12.19 -0.14
C LEU A 16 2.18 -13.54 0.48
N ILE A 17 3.41 -14.02 0.24
CA ILE A 17 3.93 -15.23 0.91
C ILE A 17 4.61 -14.92 2.25
N GLY A 18 4.52 -13.68 2.74
CA GLY A 18 4.97 -13.27 4.07
C GLY A 18 6.37 -12.69 4.16
N ASN A 19 7.06 -12.44 3.03
CA ASN A 19 8.33 -11.72 3.05
C ASN A 19 8.11 -10.24 3.41
N LYS A 20 9.17 -9.60 3.90
CA LYS A 20 9.15 -8.17 4.23
C LYS A 20 9.83 -7.37 3.12
N LEU A 21 9.30 -6.19 2.82
CA LEU A 21 9.80 -5.28 1.79
C LEU A 21 11.29 -4.95 1.96
N VAL A 22 11.73 -4.74 3.20
CA VAL A 22 13.16 -4.51 3.53
C VAL A 22 14.07 -5.66 3.07
N ASN A 23 13.60 -6.91 3.16
CA ASN A 23 14.35 -8.09 2.72
C ASN A 23 14.32 -8.21 1.19
N ILE A 24 13.17 -7.95 0.57
CA ILE A 24 12.98 -8.01 -0.89
C ILE A 24 13.86 -6.97 -1.59
N LEU A 25 13.88 -5.74 -1.07
CA LEU A 25 14.64 -4.61 -1.64
C LEU A 25 16.13 -4.63 -1.28
N ASN A 26 16.53 -5.48 -0.33
CA ASN A 26 17.91 -5.63 0.14
C ASN A 26 18.56 -4.30 0.56
N ASN A 27 17.90 -3.55 1.44
CA ASN A 27 18.37 -2.28 2.01
C ASN A 27 18.95 -1.30 0.96
N PRO A 28 18.12 -0.80 0.03
CA PRO A 28 18.61 0.06 -1.03
C PRO A 28 19.11 1.40 -0.47
N ARG A 29 20.11 1.99 -1.13
CA ARG A 29 20.64 3.31 -0.73
C ARG A 29 19.64 4.44 -0.94
N GLU A 30 18.76 4.28 -1.93
CA GLU A 30 17.76 5.27 -2.31
C GLU A 30 16.38 4.64 -2.18
N PHE A 31 15.38 5.44 -1.80
CA PHE A 31 14.01 4.98 -1.74
C PHE A 31 13.47 4.76 -3.16
N PRO A 32 12.95 3.56 -3.50
CA PRO A 32 12.45 3.29 -4.84
C PRO A 32 11.05 3.81 -5.10
N SER A 33 10.89 5.12 -5.16
CA SER A 33 9.58 5.77 -5.32
C SER A 33 8.74 5.15 -6.42
N GLU A 34 9.27 5.04 -7.65
CA GLU A 34 8.51 4.51 -8.79
C GLU A 34 8.03 3.06 -8.58
N LEU A 35 8.87 2.20 -7.99
CA LEU A 35 8.48 0.81 -7.70
C LEU A 35 7.37 0.76 -6.65
N ILE A 36 7.49 1.59 -5.60
CA ILE A 36 6.52 1.66 -4.51
C ILE A 36 5.19 2.25 -4.99
N GLU A 37 5.21 3.30 -5.82
CA GLU A 37 4.00 3.85 -6.45
C GLU A 37 3.28 2.80 -7.29
N ASN A 38 4.02 2.08 -8.13
CA ASN A 38 3.46 1.02 -8.96
C ASN A 38 2.90 -0.14 -8.12
N LEU A 39 3.56 -0.49 -7.02
CA LEU A 39 3.07 -1.49 -6.06
C LEU A 39 1.75 -1.03 -5.41
N SER A 40 1.69 0.19 -4.88
CA SER A 40 0.48 0.72 -4.23
C SER A 40 -0.72 0.80 -5.17
N ILE A 41 -0.52 1.22 -6.42
CA ILE A 41 -1.59 1.23 -7.43
C ILE A 41 -2.05 -0.19 -7.76
N MET A 42 -1.12 -1.14 -7.87
CA MET A 42 -1.45 -2.54 -8.17
C MET A 42 -2.22 -3.21 -7.02
N VAL A 43 -1.85 -2.94 -5.77
CA VAL A 43 -2.58 -3.42 -4.59
C VAL A 43 -4.01 -2.88 -4.59
N ALA A 44 -4.18 -1.57 -4.77
CA ALA A 44 -5.50 -0.94 -4.87
C ALA A 44 -6.36 -1.56 -5.98
N LEU A 45 -5.79 -1.74 -7.18
CA LEU A 45 -6.50 -2.38 -8.32
C LEU A 45 -6.93 -3.81 -8.02
N LYS A 46 -6.04 -4.62 -7.41
CA LYS A 46 -6.34 -6.01 -7.08
C LYS A 46 -7.40 -6.13 -5.99
N PHE A 47 -7.33 -5.28 -4.96
CA PHE A 47 -8.35 -5.21 -3.93
C PHE A 47 -9.71 -4.78 -4.50
N PHE A 48 -9.74 -3.73 -5.34
CA PHE A 48 -10.95 -3.27 -6.02
C PHE A 48 -11.62 -4.37 -6.86
N ARG A 49 -10.81 -5.21 -7.51
CA ARG A 49 -11.28 -6.35 -8.32
C ARG A 49 -11.59 -7.61 -7.51
N ASN A 50 -11.45 -7.58 -6.18
CA ASN A 50 -11.56 -8.73 -5.29
C ASN A 50 -10.57 -9.87 -5.63
N GLU A 51 -9.40 -9.53 -6.18
CA GLU A 51 -8.32 -10.48 -6.47
C GLU A 51 -7.44 -10.75 -5.23
N ILE A 52 -7.48 -9.87 -4.23
CA ILE A 52 -6.84 -10.03 -2.91
C ILE A 52 -7.82 -9.62 -1.81
N SER A 53 -7.59 -10.10 -0.59
CA SER A 53 -8.37 -9.72 0.58
C SER A 53 -8.03 -8.29 1.06
N TYR A 54 -8.83 -7.78 2.00
CA TYR A 54 -8.48 -6.55 2.71
C TYR A 54 -7.19 -6.74 3.49
N GLU A 55 -7.08 -7.85 4.21
CA GLU A 55 -5.93 -8.17 5.06
C GLU A 55 -4.62 -8.22 4.26
N ASP A 56 -4.65 -8.78 3.04
CA ASP A 56 -3.49 -8.80 2.14
C ASP A 56 -3.08 -7.38 1.74
N GLY A 57 -4.06 -6.56 1.33
CA GLY A 57 -3.81 -5.20 0.88
C GLY A 57 -3.30 -4.30 2.00
N ASP A 58 -3.94 -4.39 3.16
CA ASP A 58 -3.56 -3.67 4.37
C ASP A 58 -2.16 -4.06 4.83
N GLN A 59 -1.86 -5.36 4.94
CA GLN A 59 -0.55 -5.85 5.33
C GLN A 59 0.56 -5.35 4.38
N ILE A 60 0.31 -5.33 3.07
CA ILE A 60 1.28 -4.82 2.09
C ILE A 60 1.52 -3.32 2.30
N MET A 61 0.45 -2.53 2.42
CA MET A 61 0.56 -1.08 2.58
C MET A 61 1.20 -0.68 3.92
N ASN A 62 0.89 -1.41 5.00
CA ASN A 62 1.58 -1.29 6.29
C ASN A 62 3.08 -1.63 6.17
N ASN A 63 3.46 -2.61 5.34
CA ASN A 63 4.87 -2.93 5.08
C ASN A 63 5.61 -1.79 4.34
N VAL A 64 4.95 -1.20 3.34
CA VAL A 64 5.45 -0.03 2.60
C VAL A 64 5.66 1.15 3.54
N TRP A 65 4.64 1.48 4.34
CA TRP A 65 4.69 2.58 5.30
C TRP A 65 5.82 2.37 6.31
N GLY A 66 5.87 1.19 6.92
CA GLY A 66 6.91 0.79 7.87
C GLY A 66 8.32 0.89 7.28
N PHE A 67 8.52 0.42 6.04
CA PHE A 67 9.82 0.51 5.35
C PHE A 67 10.28 1.97 5.17
N TRP A 68 9.35 2.89 4.91
CA TRP A 68 9.67 4.32 4.80
C TRP A 68 9.94 4.95 6.18
N VAL A 69 9.02 4.81 7.15
CA VAL A 69 9.13 5.51 8.45
C VAL A 69 10.24 5.00 9.36
N THR A 70 10.70 3.76 9.18
CA THR A 70 11.78 3.19 10.02
C THR A 70 13.19 3.58 9.57
N ASN A 71 13.30 4.35 8.49
CA ASN A 71 14.58 4.82 7.96
C ASN A 71 14.63 6.36 7.94
N ASN A 72 15.32 6.95 8.93
CA ASN A 72 15.49 8.39 9.05
C ASN A 72 16.08 9.03 7.77
N TYR A 73 16.99 8.34 7.09
CA TYR A 73 17.57 8.84 5.85
C TYR A 73 16.53 8.96 4.74
N TYR A 74 15.56 8.03 4.67
CA TYR A 74 14.44 8.15 3.74
C TYR A 74 13.52 9.30 4.08
N ILE A 75 13.13 9.45 5.35
CA ILE A 75 12.27 10.56 5.79
C ILE A 75 12.91 11.92 5.44
N GLU A 76 14.22 12.07 5.63
CA GLU A 76 14.93 13.32 5.38
C GLU A 76 15.18 13.62 3.89
N ASN A 77 15.37 12.59 3.05
CA ASN A 77 15.88 12.77 1.68
C ASN A 77 14.91 12.31 0.57
N TYR A 78 13.89 11.52 0.91
CA TYR A 78 12.96 10.90 -0.03
C TYR A 78 11.52 11.06 0.47
N PRO A 79 10.82 12.14 0.09
CA PRO A 79 9.42 12.29 0.44
C PRO A 79 8.62 11.12 -0.13
N ILE A 80 7.77 10.52 0.69
CA ILE A 80 6.90 9.44 0.24
C ILE A 80 5.90 10.00 -0.79
N PRO A 81 5.70 9.33 -1.94
CA PRO A 81 4.79 9.81 -2.97
C PRO A 81 3.34 9.93 -2.50
N ASN A 82 2.62 10.99 -2.93
CA ASN A 82 1.27 11.28 -2.45
C ASN A 82 0.25 10.16 -2.74
N ASN A 83 0.36 9.49 -3.88
CA ASN A 83 -0.46 8.32 -4.24
C ASN A 83 -0.20 7.11 -3.32
N VAL A 84 1.01 6.97 -2.79
CA VAL A 84 1.34 5.93 -1.81
C VAL A 84 0.69 6.26 -0.46
N ILE A 85 0.73 7.53 -0.04
CA ILE A 85 0.04 8.00 1.17
C ILE A 85 -1.46 7.77 1.04
N GLU A 86 -2.08 8.25 -0.05
CA GLU A 86 -3.52 8.16 -0.27
C GLU A 86 -4.00 6.69 -0.32
N CYS A 87 -3.23 5.81 -0.92
CA CYS A 87 -3.52 4.38 -0.90
C CYS A 87 -3.39 3.80 0.52
N TYR A 88 -2.32 4.14 1.25
CA TYR A 88 -2.12 3.69 2.63
C TYR A 88 -3.26 4.14 3.55
N GLU A 89 -3.63 5.42 3.50
CA GLU A 89 -4.73 5.99 4.29
C GLU A 89 -6.08 5.33 3.96
N ALA A 90 -6.30 4.91 2.71
CA ALA A 90 -7.52 4.20 2.33
C ALA A 90 -7.62 2.82 3.01
N PHE A 91 -6.51 2.08 3.10
CA PHE A 91 -6.48 0.79 3.82
C PHE A 91 -6.58 0.99 5.34
N ASP A 92 -5.82 1.94 5.89
CA ASP A 92 -5.83 2.29 7.32
C ASP A 92 -7.23 2.69 7.81
N ALA A 93 -8.00 3.39 6.98
CA ALA A 93 -9.37 3.80 7.30
C ALA A 93 -10.34 2.64 7.57
N GLY A 94 -10.00 1.42 7.16
CA GLY A 94 -10.77 0.18 7.40
C GLY A 94 -10.36 -0.58 8.66
N GLU A 95 -9.27 -0.21 9.33
CA GLU A 95 -8.76 -0.96 10.49
C GLU A 95 -9.63 -0.80 11.74
N TYR A 96 -10.40 0.29 11.83
CA TYR A 96 -11.11 0.66 13.06
C TYR A 96 -12.55 1.10 12.81
N TYR A 97 -13.40 0.77 13.79
CA TYR A 97 -14.75 1.29 13.91
C TYR A 97 -14.70 2.73 14.41
N ARG A 98 -15.40 3.65 13.75
CA ARG A 98 -15.51 5.03 14.22
C ARG A 98 -16.60 5.12 15.30
N THR A 99 -16.47 6.07 16.21
CA THR A 99 -17.40 6.20 17.36
C THR A 99 -18.86 6.41 16.95
N ASP A 100 -19.08 7.05 15.79
CA ASP A 100 -20.40 7.30 15.23
C ASP A 100 -20.91 6.15 14.33
N ASP A 101 -20.13 5.08 14.16
CA ASP A 101 -20.55 3.90 13.43
C ASP A 101 -21.47 3.02 14.28
N ASP A 102 -22.54 2.53 13.66
CA ASP A 102 -23.29 1.42 14.22
C ASP A 102 -22.40 0.16 14.28
N ILE A 103 -22.57 -0.66 15.31
CA ILE A 103 -21.78 -1.88 15.53
C ILE A 103 -21.88 -2.89 14.37
N THR A 104 -22.92 -2.79 13.54
CA THR A 104 -23.14 -3.64 12.36
C THR A 104 -22.41 -3.15 11.10
N VAL A 105 -21.84 -1.94 11.13
CA VAL A 105 -21.08 -1.38 10.01
C VAL A 105 -19.79 -2.18 9.82
N ASN A 106 -19.50 -2.58 8.58
CA ASN A 106 -18.16 -3.04 8.22
C ASN A 106 -17.32 -1.83 7.78
N PRO A 107 -16.26 -1.44 8.53
CA PRO A 107 -15.42 -0.29 8.16
C PRO A 107 -14.77 -0.44 6.78
N ILE A 108 -14.42 -1.66 6.36
CA ILE A 108 -13.81 -1.93 5.05
C ILE A 108 -14.78 -1.52 3.93
N GLU A 109 -16.04 -1.93 4.05
CA GLU A 109 -17.08 -1.62 3.05
C GLU A 109 -17.50 -0.15 3.09
N LYS A 110 -17.52 0.46 4.29
CA LYS A 110 -17.92 1.85 4.46
C LYS A 110 -16.84 2.86 4.07
N TYR A 111 -15.56 2.51 4.26
CA TYR A 111 -14.43 3.43 4.11
C TYR A 111 -13.42 2.98 3.08
N THR A 112 -12.74 1.84 3.29
CA THR A 112 -11.66 1.41 2.41
C THR A 112 -12.12 1.23 0.97
N ARG A 113 -13.26 0.57 0.73
CA ARG A 113 -13.77 0.36 -0.64
C ARG A 113 -14.07 1.68 -1.38
N PRO A 114 -14.88 2.60 -0.83
CA PRO A 114 -15.08 3.90 -1.46
C PRO A 114 -13.78 4.68 -1.70
N PHE A 115 -12.87 4.72 -0.72
CA PHE A 115 -11.62 5.47 -0.86
C PHE A 115 -10.68 4.88 -1.91
N ILE A 116 -10.60 3.55 -2.00
CA ILE A 116 -9.85 2.89 -3.08
C ILE A 116 -10.49 3.16 -4.45
N GLU A 117 -11.81 3.15 -4.56
CA GLU A 117 -12.49 3.49 -5.81
C GLU A 117 -12.20 4.94 -6.25
N GLU A 118 -12.30 5.91 -5.33
CA GLU A 118 -12.00 7.31 -5.59
C GLU A 118 -10.53 7.52 -6.00
N PHE A 119 -9.61 6.89 -5.28
CA PHE A 119 -8.18 6.87 -5.59
C PHE A 119 -7.92 6.36 -7.02
N LEU A 120 -8.52 5.23 -7.40
CA LEU A 120 -8.34 4.64 -8.74
C LEU A 120 -8.96 5.50 -9.84
N LYS A 121 -10.13 6.12 -9.61
CA LYS A 121 -10.76 7.07 -10.54
C LYS A 121 -9.88 8.29 -10.76
N LYS A 122 -9.33 8.88 -9.69
CA LYS A 122 -8.41 10.03 -9.76
C LYS A 122 -7.18 9.73 -10.62
N LEU A 123 -6.71 8.48 -10.63
CA LEU A 123 -5.59 8.02 -11.44
C LEU A 123 -5.97 7.51 -12.84
N ASN A 124 -7.25 7.59 -13.24
CA ASN A 124 -7.79 7.03 -14.48
C ASN A 124 -7.44 5.54 -14.67
N LYS A 125 -7.56 4.74 -13.60
CA LYS A 125 -7.28 3.30 -13.63
C LYS A 125 -8.54 2.44 -13.73
N ILE A 126 -9.71 3.03 -13.50
CA ILE A 126 -11.04 2.44 -13.63
C ILE A 126 -12.01 3.47 -14.20
#